data_AF-A0A257PTH6-F1
#
_entry.id   AF-A0A257PTH6-F1
#
_cell.length_a   1.000
_cell.length_b   1.000
_cell.length_c   1.000
_cell.angle_alpha   90.00
_cell.angle_beta   90.00
_cell.angle_gamma   90.00
#
_symmetry.space_group_name_H-M   'P 1'
#
loop_
_entity.id
_entity.type
_entity.pdbx_description
1 polymer ?
#
loop_
_entity_poly.entity_id
_entity_poly.type
_entity_poly.pdbx_seq_one_letter_code
_entity_poly.pdbx_strand_id
1 'polypeptide(L)'
;MTALAQGSAGIALVVCFALLRTRQVKAAALLLLAQSLSVAVAAVALHRPELAPAPLILGAAVWATRHRNAVLGLLAPPLGGPKFGVLVGAALAALCQSQGALAQPLAILLLGVLLAATRPHALMQVIALAVAQNGIVLAACHLPVAPLTAVAGLLLPLPLLAALVMGHPRPGWRTLPARPRRWLGWARLVLSAGIFTATLTAPLDPLAAVFAPLFGFEGLLRAWAERERVAKAPFGHAAAVVRMGCIVLAIGTTDPLLAWVAVLGALAAALLPVLERRWQAATLGFCGAALSLFGLSLTGLALIGPSLVGPTLIGPSLIGPSQFGLTLGMTALAFPSLLAGYAVLAIVVPDLAAPLTVLLLRQVDGAIWSPAAAWLTSGVAVAGLLSCAVMLRRTANRHRVTLLHLAQVSVALLAIGLDRPDGRYAAVILLILLTLTRAASRAGNPLATALATAGLGGVPPFGVFPALCLVVLAIGGQAPWRLLPLGAALVLIVPASLPARFPLHDAMPGAQHGAVSAALSGPAPRRLRGIRAALLSVAWLPLALAAIVGFLTPDSFAHWLQTLTAGAS
;
A
#
# COMPACT_ATOMS: atom_id res chain seq x y z
N MET A 1 29.66 -13.58 17.73
CA MET A 1 28.58 -12.76 17.13
C MET A 1 28.39 -13.05 15.65
N THR A 2 29.41 -12.86 14.81
CA THR A 2 29.40 -13.25 13.38
C THR A 2 29.02 -14.72 13.16
N ALA A 3 29.54 -15.66 13.95
CA ALA A 3 29.15 -17.07 13.88
C ALA A 3 27.68 -17.34 14.25
N LEU A 4 27.10 -16.55 15.16
CA LEU A 4 25.68 -16.65 15.56
C LEU A 4 24.75 -16.05 14.49
N ALA A 5 25.19 -14.95 13.87
CA ALA A 5 24.55 -14.33 12.72
C ALA A 5 24.56 -15.30 11.52
N GLN A 6 25.73 -15.86 11.17
CA GLN A 6 25.86 -16.90 10.14
C GLN A 6 25.04 -18.16 10.45
N GLY A 7 24.99 -18.59 11.72
CA GLY A 7 24.17 -19.72 12.18
C GLY A 7 22.67 -19.47 11.99
N SER A 8 22.17 -18.27 12.27
CA SER A 8 20.75 -17.93 12.08
C SER A 8 20.36 -17.76 10.60
N ALA A 9 21.28 -17.30 9.75
CA ALA A 9 21.10 -17.33 8.30
C ALA A 9 21.06 -18.77 7.76
N GLY A 10 21.94 -19.65 8.26
CA GLY A 10 21.92 -21.09 7.96
C GLY A 10 20.61 -21.74 8.39
N ILE A 11 20.13 -21.44 9.61
CA ILE A 11 18.83 -21.91 10.09
C ILE A 11 17.69 -21.38 9.21
N ALA A 12 17.69 -20.11 8.82
CA ALA A 12 16.68 -19.55 7.92
C ALA A 12 16.64 -20.26 6.55
N LEU A 13 17.80 -20.65 6.02
CA LEU A 13 17.88 -21.44 4.79
C LEU A 13 17.37 -22.87 4.99
N VAL A 14 17.74 -23.51 6.08
CA VAL A 14 17.22 -24.85 6.44
C VAL A 14 15.70 -24.80 6.67
N VAL A 15 15.19 -23.74 7.30
CA VAL A 15 13.74 -23.46 7.43
C VAL A 15 13.11 -23.34 6.06
N CYS A 16 13.69 -22.55 5.16
CA CYS A 16 13.22 -22.38 3.79
C CYS A 16 13.14 -23.74 3.08
N PHE A 17 14.21 -24.53 3.11
CA PHE A 17 14.25 -25.86 2.50
C PHE A 17 13.27 -26.85 3.15
N ALA A 18 13.18 -26.88 4.48
CA ALA A 18 12.23 -27.72 5.20
C ALA A 18 10.78 -27.36 4.83
N LEU A 19 10.46 -26.06 4.74
CA LEU A 19 9.12 -25.55 4.41
C LEU A 19 8.75 -25.72 2.93
N LEU A 20 9.73 -25.70 2.04
CA LEU A 20 9.53 -25.93 0.62
C LEU A 20 9.33 -27.41 0.30
N ARG A 21 10.07 -28.29 0.99
CA ARG A 21 10.13 -29.72 0.64
C ARG A 21 9.27 -30.65 1.49
N THR A 22 8.75 -30.22 2.65
CA THR A 22 8.16 -31.19 3.61
C THR A 22 6.76 -30.85 4.13
N ARG A 23 5.98 -31.91 4.38
CA ARG A 23 4.78 -31.93 5.23
C ARG A 23 5.12 -31.77 6.73
N GLN A 24 6.36 -31.40 7.10
CA GLN A 24 6.85 -31.43 8.47
C GLN A 24 6.75 -30.07 9.17
N VAL A 25 5.51 -29.66 9.43
CA VAL A 25 5.17 -28.47 10.22
C VAL A 25 5.93 -28.42 11.56
N LYS A 26 6.15 -29.58 12.20
CA LYS A 26 6.89 -29.70 13.47
C LYS A 26 8.34 -29.22 13.35
N ALA A 27 9.03 -29.60 12.27
CA ALA A 27 10.42 -29.21 12.03
C ALA A 27 10.51 -27.70 11.80
N ALA A 28 9.61 -27.14 10.99
CA ALA A 28 9.56 -25.70 10.74
C ALA A 28 9.31 -24.88 12.01
N ALA A 29 8.38 -25.33 12.88
CA ALA A 29 8.12 -24.67 14.16
C ALA A 29 9.34 -24.74 15.10
N LEU A 30 10.05 -25.88 15.13
CA LEU A 30 11.26 -26.04 15.96
C LEU A 30 12.40 -25.14 15.47
N LEU A 31 12.62 -25.10 14.15
CA LEU A 31 13.65 -24.25 13.55
C LEU A 31 13.33 -22.76 13.72
N LEU A 32 12.05 -22.37 13.64
CA LEU A 32 11.61 -21.01 13.93
C LEU A 32 11.84 -20.64 15.40
N LEU A 33 11.57 -21.56 16.34
CA LEU A 33 11.85 -21.33 17.75
C LEU A 33 13.35 -21.12 17.98
N ALA A 34 14.19 -21.96 17.36
CA ALA A 34 15.64 -21.82 17.40
C ALA A 34 16.09 -20.48 16.80
N GLN A 35 15.56 -20.07 15.65
CA GLN A 35 15.83 -18.77 15.03
C GLN A 35 15.45 -17.62 15.97
N SER A 36 14.27 -17.68 16.59
CA SER A 36 13.76 -16.65 17.49
C SER A 36 14.63 -16.53 18.76
N LEU A 37 15.09 -17.66 19.30
CA LEU A 37 16.05 -17.69 20.40
C LEU A 37 17.40 -17.09 19.98
N SER A 38 17.91 -17.44 18.80
CA SER A 38 19.16 -16.86 18.27
C SER A 38 19.06 -15.33 18.11
N VAL A 39 17.93 -14.82 17.61
CA VAL A 39 17.70 -13.37 17.48
C VAL A 39 17.60 -12.70 18.85
N ALA A 40 16.93 -13.32 19.82
CA ALA A 40 16.87 -12.81 21.18
C ALA A 40 18.26 -12.75 21.86
N VAL A 41 19.06 -13.80 21.70
CA VAL A 41 20.45 -13.83 22.20
C VAL A 41 21.29 -12.76 21.52
N ALA A 42 21.13 -12.57 20.20
CA ALA A 42 21.83 -11.52 19.47
C ALA A 42 21.45 -10.12 19.98
N ALA A 43 20.16 -9.88 20.27
CA ALA A 43 19.70 -8.62 20.85
C ALA A 43 20.30 -8.35 22.23
N VAL A 44 20.32 -9.35 23.12
CA VAL A 44 20.95 -9.23 24.45
C VAL A 44 22.46 -8.98 24.32
N ALA A 45 23.14 -9.70 23.43
CA ALA A 45 24.57 -9.57 23.21
C ALA A 45 24.96 -8.22 22.57
N LEU A 46 24.03 -7.56 21.86
CA LEU A 46 24.20 -6.21 21.33
C LEU A 46 23.70 -5.11 22.30
N HIS A 47 23.51 -5.46 23.58
CA HIS A 47 23.05 -4.55 24.64
C HIS A 47 21.68 -3.91 24.36
N ARG A 48 20.79 -4.65 23.69
CA ARG A 48 19.40 -4.26 23.38
C ARG A 48 18.39 -5.29 23.93
N PRO A 49 18.40 -5.58 25.25
CA PRO A 49 17.52 -6.60 25.84
C PRO A 49 16.03 -6.30 25.65
N GLU A 50 15.65 -5.03 25.44
CA GLU A 50 14.29 -4.60 25.15
C GLU A 50 13.69 -5.23 23.88
N LEU A 51 14.55 -5.70 22.95
CA LEU A 51 14.13 -6.32 21.70
C LEU A 51 13.91 -7.83 21.82
N ALA A 52 14.46 -8.47 22.86
CA ALA A 52 14.44 -9.93 23.04
C ALA A 52 13.07 -10.55 23.32
N PRO A 53 12.10 -9.90 24.02
CA PRO A 53 10.80 -10.50 24.30
C PRO A 53 9.98 -10.78 23.04
N ALA A 54 10.06 -9.89 22.04
CA ALA A 54 9.28 -9.94 20.82
C ALA A 54 9.42 -11.27 20.04
N PRO A 55 10.64 -11.70 19.65
CA PRO A 55 10.83 -12.95 18.94
C PRO A 55 10.50 -14.16 19.81
N LEU A 56 10.79 -14.11 21.13
CA LEU A 56 10.52 -15.22 22.05
C LEU A 56 9.02 -15.48 22.22
N ILE A 57 8.23 -14.42 22.47
CA ILE A 57 6.77 -14.54 22.62
C ILE A 57 6.16 -15.12 21.36
N LEU A 58 6.57 -14.65 20.19
CA LEU A 58 5.98 -15.10 18.93
C LEU A 58 6.43 -16.52 18.56
N GLY A 59 7.70 -16.87 18.77
CA GLY A 59 8.21 -18.23 18.62
C GLY A 59 7.51 -19.22 19.55
N ALA A 60 7.31 -18.84 20.82
CA ALA A 60 6.57 -19.64 21.80
C ALA A 60 5.08 -19.78 21.42
N ALA A 61 4.45 -18.71 20.93
CA ALA A 61 3.06 -18.75 20.47
C ALA A 61 2.88 -19.68 19.25
N VAL A 62 3.80 -19.64 18.28
CA VAL A 62 3.79 -20.57 17.14
C VAL A 62 3.96 -22.02 17.62
N TRP A 63 4.87 -22.25 18.58
CA TRP A 63 5.08 -23.56 19.17
C TRP A 63 3.84 -24.08 19.91
N ALA A 64 3.20 -23.24 20.72
CA ALA A 64 1.99 -23.62 21.46
C ALA A 64 0.81 -23.93 20.53
N THR A 65 0.62 -23.12 19.49
CA THR A 65 -0.48 -23.29 18.53
C THR A 65 -0.33 -24.50 17.62
N ARG A 66 0.89 -25.04 17.44
CA ARG A 66 1.13 -26.23 16.60
C ARG A 66 0.34 -27.45 17.06
N HIS A 67 0.13 -27.62 18.38
CA HIS A 67 -0.56 -28.78 18.94
C HIS A 67 -2.06 -28.74 18.65
N ARG A 68 -2.65 -27.53 18.62
CA ARG A 68 -4.07 -27.36 18.30
C ARG A 68 -4.38 -27.58 16.82
N ASN A 69 -3.43 -27.30 15.93
CA ASN A 69 -3.62 -27.35 14.48
C ASN A 69 -3.14 -28.66 13.82
N ALA A 70 -2.57 -29.59 14.58
CA ALA A 70 -2.09 -30.89 14.07
C ALA A 70 -3.21 -31.75 13.44
N VAL A 71 -4.48 -31.44 13.76
CA VAL A 71 -5.66 -32.19 13.32
C VAL A 71 -6.21 -31.70 11.96
N LEU A 72 -5.79 -30.53 11.46
CA LEU A 72 -6.57 -29.78 10.45
C LEU A 72 -5.95 -29.58 9.05
N GLY A 73 -4.86 -30.25 8.65
CA GLY A 73 -4.46 -30.09 7.24
C GLY A 73 -3.20 -30.78 6.74
N LEU A 74 -3.41 -31.87 6.00
CA LEU A 74 -2.57 -32.30 4.89
C LEU A 74 -3.32 -31.96 3.59
N LEU A 75 -2.63 -31.41 2.56
CA LEU A 75 -2.98 -31.43 1.11
C LEU A 75 -3.08 -30.09 0.33
N ALA A 76 -2.53 -28.96 0.77
CA ALA A 76 -2.33 -27.83 -0.15
C ALA A 76 -0.91 -27.86 -0.78
N PRO A 77 -0.75 -28.24 -2.07
CA PRO A 77 0.54 -28.14 -2.75
C PRO A 77 1.00 -26.68 -2.85
N PRO A 78 2.31 -26.40 -2.82
CA PRO A 78 2.83 -25.04 -2.94
C PRO A 78 2.52 -24.44 -4.32
N LEU A 79 2.11 -23.17 -4.35
CA LEU A 79 2.02 -22.39 -5.59
C LEU A 79 3.45 -22.16 -6.13
N GLY A 80 3.72 -22.64 -7.35
CA GLY A 80 5.01 -22.46 -8.04
C GLY A 80 5.92 -23.70 -8.10
N GLY A 81 5.56 -24.79 -7.42
CA GLY A 81 6.33 -26.04 -7.44
C GLY A 81 7.71 -25.93 -6.75
N PRO A 82 8.45 -27.05 -6.68
CA PRO A 82 9.71 -27.11 -5.93
C PRO A 82 10.83 -26.27 -6.56
N LYS A 83 10.82 -26.09 -7.89
CA LYS A 83 11.86 -25.34 -8.62
C LYS A 83 11.88 -23.86 -8.22
N PHE A 84 10.70 -23.23 -8.10
CA PHE A 84 10.59 -21.85 -7.65
C PHE A 84 11.14 -21.69 -6.22
N GLY A 85 10.82 -22.64 -5.34
CA GLY A 85 11.37 -22.68 -3.99
C GLY A 85 12.89 -22.74 -3.95
N VAL A 86 13.51 -23.63 -4.73
CA VAL A 86 14.98 -23.76 -4.79
C VAL A 86 15.63 -22.49 -5.31
N LEU A 87 15.07 -21.89 -6.37
CA LEU A 87 15.61 -20.65 -6.94
C LEU A 87 15.54 -19.49 -5.93
N VAL A 88 14.41 -19.33 -5.24
CA VAL A 88 14.29 -18.29 -4.22
C VAL A 88 15.18 -18.58 -3.01
N GLY A 89 15.27 -19.84 -2.59
CA GLY A 89 16.18 -20.25 -1.51
C GLY A 89 17.64 -19.95 -1.84
N ALA A 90 18.07 -20.20 -3.08
CA ALA A 90 19.40 -19.85 -3.55
C ALA A 90 19.64 -18.33 -3.58
N ALA A 91 18.65 -17.54 -4.03
CA ALA A 91 18.74 -16.08 -4.02
C ALA A 91 18.83 -15.52 -2.59
N LEU A 92 18.03 -16.03 -1.66
CA LEU A 92 18.10 -15.66 -0.24
C LEU A 92 19.43 -16.09 0.39
N ALA A 93 19.99 -17.23 -0.01
CA ALA A 93 21.31 -17.68 0.44
C ALA A 93 22.41 -16.75 -0.05
N ALA A 94 22.38 -16.38 -1.33
CA ALA A 94 23.32 -15.42 -1.90
C ALA A 94 23.22 -14.06 -1.19
N LEU A 95 21.99 -13.61 -0.88
CA LEU A 95 21.76 -12.39 -0.11
C LEU A 95 22.36 -12.51 1.30
N CYS A 96 22.12 -13.61 2.03
CA CYS A 96 22.73 -13.87 3.34
C CYS A 96 24.27 -13.91 3.31
N GLN A 97 24.87 -14.35 2.21
CA GLN A 97 26.33 -14.42 2.04
C GLN A 97 26.95 -13.08 1.65
N SER A 98 26.15 -12.11 1.21
CA SER A 98 26.67 -10.77 0.96
C SER A 98 27.11 -10.14 2.29
N GLN A 99 28.31 -9.55 2.32
CA GLN A 99 28.99 -9.11 3.55
C GLN A 99 28.34 -7.90 4.27
N GLY A 100 27.11 -7.54 3.92
CA GLY A 100 26.39 -6.43 4.54
C GLY A 100 25.75 -6.82 5.86
N ALA A 101 25.94 -6.01 6.91
CA ALA A 101 25.27 -6.17 8.22
C ALA A 101 23.73 -6.23 8.12
N LEU A 102 23.17 -5.70 7.03
CA LEU A 102 21.74 -5.65 6.76
C LEU A 102 21.23 -6.73 5.81
N ALA A 103 22.13 -7.46 5.16
CA ALA A 103 21.75 -8.46 4.19
C ALA A 103 21.02 -9.62 4.86
N GLN A 104 21.53 -10.09 5.99
CA GLN A 104 20.86 -11.15 6.75
C GLN A 104 19.47 -10.76 7.26
N PRO A 105 19.26 -9.61 7.94
CA PRO A 105 17.91 -9.15 8.30
C PRO A 105 16.95 -9.09 7.12
N LEU A 106 17.42 -8.58 5.97
CA LEU A 106 16.62 -8.49 4.74
C LEU A 106 16.26 -9.88 4.19
N ALA A 107 17.19 -10.84 4.17
CA ALA A 107 16.89 -12.21 3.75
C ALA A 107 15.82 -12.85 4.63
N ILE A 108 15.90 -12.64 5.94
CA ILE A 108 14.91 -13.15 6.90
C ILE A 108 13.55 -12.49 6.63
N LEU A 109 13.49 -11.17 6.40
CA LEU A 109 12.26 -10.47 6.03
C LEU A 109 11.63 -11.01 4.73
N LEU A 110 12.44 -11.15 3.68
CA LEU A 110 12.01 -11.66 2.38
C LEU A 110 11.54 -13.12 2.47
N LEU A 111 12.14 -13.93 3.34
CA LEU A 111 11.66 -15.28 3.64
C LEU A 111 10.24 -15.24 4.23
N GLY A 112 9.97 -14.31 5.16
CA GLY A 112 8.62 -14.11 5.69
C GLY A 112 7.60 -13.77 4.60
N VAL A 113 7.95 -12.85 3.70
CA VAL A 113 7.10 -12.47 2.55
C VAL A 113 6.85 -13.65 1.62
N LEU A 114 7.89 -14.44 1.32
CA LEU A 114 7.77 -15.63 0.48
C LEU A 114 6.83 -16.67 1.10
N LEU A 115 6.97 -16.92 2.40
CA LEU A 115 6.13 -17.87 3.12
C LEU A 115 4.66 -17.41 3.12
N ALA A 116 4.43 -16.12 3.31
CA ALA A 116 3.11 -15.51 3.22
C ALA A 116 2.48 -15.67 1.83
N ALA A 117 3.27 -15.48 0.76
CA ALA A 117 2.80 -15.54 -0.62
C ALA A 117 2.53 -16.96 -1.12
N THR A 118 3.34 -17.93 -0.69
CA THR A 118 3.35 -19.28 -1.31
C THR A 118 2.48 -20.30 -0.59
N ARG A 119 2.15 -20.09 0.69
CA ARG A 119 1.48 -21.10 1.53
C ARG A 119 0.16 -20.61 2.08
N PRO A 120 -0.99 -21.17 1.65
CA PRO A 120 -2.30 -20.71 2.10
C PRO A 120 -2.65 -21.07 3.57
N HIS A 121 -1.84 -21.90 4.22
CA HIS A 121 -2.13 -22.48 5.53
C HIS A 121 -1.96 -21.48 6.68
N ALA A 122 -2.96 -21.36 7.56
CA ALA A 122 -2.96 -20.37 8.66
C ALA A 122 -1.69 -20.43 9.53
N LEU A 123 -1.26 -21.62 9.96
CA LEU A 123 -0.01 -21.76 10.73
C LEU A 123 1.24 -21.28 9.96
N MET A 124 1.29 -21.48 8.64
CA MET A 124 2.41 -20.99 7.82
C MET A 124 2.40 -19.46 7.72
N GLN A 125 1.20 -18.86 7.72
CA GLN A 125 1.04 -17.42 7.79
C GLN A 125 1.51 -16.85 9.14
N VAL A 126 1.31 -17.58 10.25
CA VAL A 126 1.89 -17.18 11.56
C VAL A 126 3.41 -17.34 11.57
N ILE A 127 3.93 -18.44 11.02
CA ILE A 127 5.37 -18.64 10.85
C ILE A 127 5.98 -17.53 9.99
N ALA A 128 5.34 -17.14 8.89
CA ALA A 128 5.78 -16.05 8.03
C ALA A 128 5.93 -14.72 8.79
N LEU A 129 4.99 -14.40 9.68
CA LEU A 129 5.05 -13.19 10.51
C LEU A 129 6.16 -13.26 11.56
N ALA A 130 6.33 -14.42 12.19
CA ALA A 130 7.40 -14.66 13.13
C ALA A 130 8.78 -14.50 12.48
N VAL A 131 8.93 -15.04 11.28
CA VAL A 131 10.13 -14.86 10.46
C VAL A 131 10.32 -13.38 10.12
N ALA A 132 9.29 -12.69 9.64
CA ALA A 132 9.39 -11.27 9.33
C ALA A 132 9.82 -10.44 10.56
N GLN A 133 9.25 -10.71 11.72
CA GLN A 133 9.59 -10.01 12.96
C GLN A 133 11.02 -10.30 13.44
N ASN A 134 11.49 -11.54 13.32
CA ASN A 134 12.89 -11.89 13.57
C ASN A 134 13.83 -11.05 12.69
N GLY A 135 13.45 -10.81 11.43
CA GLY A 135 14.19 -9.95 10.52
C GLY A 135 14.19 -8.47 10.95
N ILE A 136 13.04 -7.92 11.36
CA ILE A 136 12.95 -6.53 11.88
C ILE A 136 13.81 -6.37 13.14
N VAL A 137 13.70 -7.29 14.09
CA VAL A 137 14.45 -7.23 15.35
C VAL A 137 15.95 -7.29 15.09
N LEU A 138 16.38 -8.20 14.22
CA LEU A 138 17.79 -8.29 13.85
C LEU A 138 18.28 -7.03 13.15
N ALA A 139 17.47 -6.43 12.26
CA ALA A 139 17.79 -5.14 11.65
C ALA A 139 17.95 -4.04 12.71
N ALA A 140 17.00 -3.95 13.65
CA ALA A 140 17.02 -2.96 14.73
C ALA A 140 18.23 -3.12 15.67
N CYS A 141 18.77 -4.34 15.81
CA CYS A 141 20.00 -4.55 16.58
C CYS A 141 21.24 -3.96 15.90
N HIS A 142 21.26 -3.90 14.56
CA HIS A 142 22.41 -3.40 13.78
C HIS A 142 22.31 -1.91 13.47
N LEU A 143 21.13 -1.33 13.61
CA LEU A 143 20.86 0.05 13.27
C LEU A 143 20.72 0.88 14.56
N PRO A 144 21.33 2.07 14.66
CA PRO A 144 21.16 2.95 15.82
C PRO A 144 19.80 3.66 15.77
N VAL A 145 18.71 2.92 15.54
CA VAL A 145 17.37 3.48 15.46
C VAL A 145 16.75 3.55 16.85
N ALA A 146 15.85 4.53 17.01
CA ALA A 146 15.07 4.70 18.22
C ALA A 146 14.32 3.40 18.62
N PRO A 147 14.15 3.15 19.93
CA PRO A 147 13.41 1.99 20.48
C PRO A 147 11.98 1.87 19.94
N LEU A 148 11.44 2.94 19.33
CA LEU A 148 10.13 2.92 18.67
C LEU A 148 10.05 2.00 17.44
N THR A 149 11.13 1.76 16.70
CA THR A 149 11.13 0.74 15.63
C THR A 149 10.94 -0.67 16.18
N ALA A 150 11.46 -0.92 17.38
CA ALA A 150 11.20 -2.15 18.12
C ALA A 150 9.73 -2.28 18.53
N VAL A 151 9.15 -1.19 19.01
CA VAL A 151 7.73 -1.13 19.37
C VAL A 151 6.85 -1.38 18.14
N ALA A 152 7.19 -0.79 17.00
CA ALA A 152 6.48 -1.05 15.74
C ALA A 152 6.60 -2.53 15.30
N GLY A 153 7.79 -3.12 15.47
CA GLY A 153 8.00 -4.56 15.24
C GLY A 153 7.19 -5.45 16.19
N LEU A 154 7.06 -5.06 17.47
CA LEU A 154 6.23 -5.71 18.48
C LEU A 154 4.73 -5.59 18.18
N LEU A 155 4.29 -4.47 17.62
CA LEU A 155 2.89 -4.21 17.27
C LEU A 155 2.43 -4.96 16.01
N LEU A 156 3.35 -5.29 15.10
CA LEU A 156 3.03 -5.95 13.84
C LEU A 156 2.26 -7.29 13.98
N PRO A 157 2.67 -8.24 14.84
CA PRO A 157 1.94 -9.50 15.01
C PRO A 157 0.73 -9.40 15.94
N LEU A 158 0.64 -8.36 16.78
CA LEU A 158 -0.29 -8.30 17.91
C LEU A 158 -1.77 -8.44 17.49
N PRO A 159 -2.26 -7.75 16.43
CA PRO A 159 -3.64 -7.91 15.97
C PRO A 159 -3.96 -9.35 15.55
N LEU A 160 -2.96 -10.04 15.00
CA LEU A 160 -3.08 -11.37 14.44
C LEU A 160 -2.96 -12.43 15.53
N LEU A 161 -2.09 -12.21 16.50
CA LEU A 161 -1.99 -12.99 17.73
C LEU A 161 -3.27 -12.84 18.57
N ALA A 162 -3.79 -11.62 18.69
CA ALA A 162 -5.08 -11.37 19.34
C ALA A 162 -6.22 -12.09 18.60
N ALA A 163 -6.23 -12.10 17.27
CA ALA A 163 -7.22 -12.86 16.49
C ALA A 163 -7.10 -14.38 16.71
N LEU A 164 -5.88 -14.91 16.86
CA LEU A 164 -5.65 -16.33 17.17
C LEU A 164 -6.06 -16.69 18.61
N VAL A 165 -5.79 -15.79 19.57
CA VAL A 165 -6.08 -16.00 21.00
C VAL A 165 -7.58 -15.84 21.29
N MET A 166 -8.21 -14.81 20.73
CA MET A 166 -9.65 -14.56 20.92
C MET A 166 -10.53 -15.65 20.29
N GLY A 167 -9.96 -16.50 19.44
CA GLY A 167 -10.67 -17.57 18.75
C GLY A 167 -11.73 -17.03 17.79
N HIS A 168 -12.42 -17.92 17.09
CA HIS A 168 -13.57 -17.50 16.30
C HIS A 168 -14.58 -16.77 17.21
N PRO A 169 -15.03 -15.55 16.86
CA PRO A 169 -16.05 -14.85 17.61
C PRO A 169 -17.24 -15.79 17.77
N ARG A 170 -17.57 -16.09 19.03
CA ARG A 170 -18.61 -17.06 19.37
C ARG A 170 -19.90 -16.67 18.64
N PRO A 171 -20.62 -17.63 18.02
CA PRO A 171 -21.79 -17.37 17.18
C PRO A 171 -22.90 -16.54 17.86
N GLY A 172 -22.89 -16.44 19.20
CA GLY A 172 -23.84 -15.65 19.99
C GLY A 172 -23.88 -14.14 19.70
N TRP A 173 -22.88 -13.55 19.03
CA TRP A 173 -22.93 -12.10 18.70
C TRP A 173 -23.89 -11.75 17.57
N ARG A 174 -24.36 -12.74 16.80
CA ARG A 174 -25.30 -12.50 15.68
C ARG A 174 -26.72 -12.20 16.15
N THR A 175 -27.08 -12.52 17.40
CA THR A 175 -28.46 -12.42 17.92
C THR A 175 -28.77 -11.10 18.62
N LEU A 176 -27.86 -10.12 18.61
CA LEU A 176 -28.17 -8.78 19.15
C LEU A 176 -29.36 -8.14 18.41
N PRO A 177 -30.34 -7.54 19.14
CA PRO A 177 -31.57 -6.99 18.57
C PRO A 177 -31.29 -5.85 17.56
N ALA A 178 -32.25 -5.59 16.66
CA ALA A 178 -32.07 -4.67 15.53
C ALA A 178 -31.96 -3.18 15.94
N ARG A 179 -32.56 -2.79 17.07
CA ARG A 179 -32.64 -1.38 17.54
C ARG A 179 -31.26 -0.74 17.83
N PRO A 180 -30.33 -1.36 18.57
CA PRO A 180 -28.99 -0.80 18.80
C PRO A 180 -28.14 -0.62 17.53
N ARG A 181 -28.48 -1.30 16.41
CA ARG A 181 -27.66 -1.23 15.18
C ARG A 181 -27.77 0.11 14.45
N ARG A 182 -28.94 0.77 14.48
CA ARG A 182 -29.11 2.10 13.85
C ARG A 182 -28.31 3.17 14.59
N TRP A 183 -28.29 3.12 15.91
CA TRP A 183 -27.56 4.11 16.73
C TRP A 183 -26.04 4.04 16.48
N LEU A 184 -25.48 2.84 16.31
CA LEU A 184 -24.06 2.66 15.95
C LEU A 184 -23.69 3.30 14.61
N GLY A 185 -24.59 3.29 13.63
CA GLY A 185 -24.39 3.97 12.35
C GLY A 185 -24.26 5.49 12.52
N TRP A 186 -25.14 6.09 13.33
CA TRP A 186 -25.09 7.52 13.67
C TRP A 186 -23.88 7.88 14.53
N ALA A 187 -23.55 7.08 15.55
CA ALA A 187 -22.35 7.30 16.37
C ALA A 187 -21.09 7.32 15.50
N ARG A 188 -20.98 6.40 14.53
CA ARG A 188 -19.88 6.40 13.57
C ARG A 188 -19.87 7.66 12.69
N LEU A 189 -21.03 8.13 12.23
CA LEU A 189 -21.12 9.36 11.45
C LEU A 189 -20.62 10.56 12.27
N VAL A 190 -21.06 10.69 13.52
CA VAL A 190 -20.63 11.76 14.44
C VAL A 190 -19.12 11.70 14.68
N LEU A 191 -18.56 10.51 14.95
CA LEU A 191 -17.12 10.35 15.12
C LEU A 191 -16.34 10.70 13.84
N SER A 192 -16.85 10.31 12.66
CA SER A 192 -16.22 10.65 11.38
C SER A 192 -16.29 12.15 11.08
N ALA A 193 -17.39 12.80 11.46
CA ALA A 193 -17.54 14.25 11.37
C ALA A 193 -16.57 14.96 12.33
N GLY A 194 -16.42 14.47 13.56
CA GLY A 194 -15.44 15.00 14.51
C GLY A 194 -14.00 14.90 13.99
N ILE A 195 -13.63 13.76 13.40
CA ILE A 195 -12.30 13.59 12.77
C ILE A 195 -12.13 14.59 11.60
N PHE A 196 -13.13 14.74 10.73
CA PHE A 196 -13.08 15.70 9.63
C PHE A 196 -12.95 17.15 10.14
N THR A 197 -13.75 17.56 11.11
CA THR A 197 -13.65 18.89 11.71
C THR A 197 -12.27 19.13 12.32
N ALA A 198 -11.71 18.14 13.02
CA ALA A 198 -10.36 18.24 13.57
C ALA A 198 -9.28 18.47 12.49
N THR A 199 -9.45 17.91 11.28
CA THR A 199 -8.51 18.17 10.17
C THR A 199 -8.60 19.57 9.59
N LEU A 200 -9.72 20.27 9.79
CA LEU A 200 -9.90 21.66 9.35
C LEU A 200 -9.36 22.67 10.37
N THR A 201 -9.27 22.28 11.65
CA THR A 201 -8.86 23.18 12.74
C THR A 201 -7.44 22.95 13.23
N ALA A 202 -6.87 21.75 13.02
CA ALA A 202 -5.51 21.47 13.44
C ALA A 202 -4.48 22.23 12.59
N PRO A 203 -3.39 22.76 13.21
CA PRO A 203 -2.26 23.28 12.46
C PRO A 203 -1.51 22.12 11.80
N LEU A 204 -1.68 21.98 10.49
CA LEU A 204 -1.08 20.91 9.68
C LEU A 204 -0.02 21.49 8.74
N ASP A 205 0.98 20.67 8.38
CA ASP A 205 1.92 21.04 7.31
C ASP A 205 1.19 21.21 5.96
N PRO A 206 1.73 21.95 4.97
CA PRO A 206 0.99 22.31 3.75
C PRO A 206 0.41 21.11 3.00
N LEU A 207 1.16 20.00 2.95
CA LEU A 207 0.72 18.78 2.29
C LEU A 207 -0.39 18.10 3.10
N ALA A 208 -0.23 17.99 4.41
CA ALA A 208 -1.27 17.47 5.30
C ALA A 208 -2.55 18.32 5.33
N ALA A 209 -2.43 19.65 5.24
CA ALA A 209 -3.56 20.58 5.21
C ALA A 209 -4.45 20.36 3.98
N VAL A 210 -3.88 19.88 2.87
CA VAL A 210 -4.64 19.48 1.68
C VAL A 210 -5.24 18.08 1.85
N PHE A 211 -4.44 17.09 2.23
CA PHE A 211 -4.86 15.69 2.17
C PHE A 211 -5.65 15.21 3.38
N ALA A 212 -5.37 15.68 4.61
CA ALA A 212 -6.07 15.22 5.80
C ALA A 212 -7.58 15.55 5.74
N PRO A 213 -8.02 16.77 5.34
CA PRO A 213 -9.44 17.06 5.12
C PRO A 213 -10.08 16.21 4.03
N LEU A 214 -9.36 15.92 2.94
CA LEU A 214 -9.89 15.08 1.85
C LEU A 214 -10.17 13.65 2.31
N PHE A 215 -9.25 13.03 3.07
CA PHE A 215 -9.47 11.70 3.63
C PHE A 215 -10.50 11.72 4.77
N GLY A 216 -10.55 12.79 5.56
CA GLY A 216 -11.60 13.06 6.54
C GLY A 216 -12.99 13.07 5.89
N PHE A 217 -13.12 13.82 4.79
CA PHE A 217 -14.36 13.92 4.03
C PHE A 217 -14.76 12.59 3.36
N GLU A 218 -13.80 11.86 2.79
CA GLU A 218 -14.07 10.52 2.23
C GLU A 218 -14.60 9.56 3.33
N GLY A 219 -14.01 9.60 4.52
CA GLY A 219 -14.46 8.83 5.67
C GLY A 219 -15.87 9.20 6.14
N LEU A 220 -16.18 10.50 6.17
CA LEU A 220 -17.50 11.04 6.48
C LEU A 220 -18.57 10.56 5.47
N LEU A 221 -18.30 10.69 4.17
CA LEU A 221 -19.21 10.21 3.12
C LEU A 221 -19.42 8.70 3.20
N ARG A 222 -18.38 7.94 3.54
CA ARG A 222 -18.50 6.49 3.74
C ARG A 222 -19.35 6.16 4.97
N ALA A 223 -19.20 6.90 6.05
CA ALA A 223 -20.06 6.75 7.23
C ALA A 223 -21.51 7.10 6.89
N TRP A 224 -21.74 8.17 6.14
CA TRP A 224 -23.06 8.61 5.67
C TRP A 224 -23.75 7.54 4.82
N ALA A 225 -23.06 7.00 3.80
CA ALA A 225 -23.60 5.98 2.90
C ALA A 225 -23.85 4.62 3.58
N GLU A 226 -23.14 4.33 4.67
CA GLU A 226 -23.28 3.07 5.41
C GLU A 226 -24.25 3.16 6.59
N ARG A 227 -24.71 4.36 6.99
CA ARG A 227 -25.57 4.55 8.18
C ARG A 227 -26.87 3.76 8.13
N GLU A 228 -27.43 3.56 6.93
CA GLU A 228 -28.70 2.86 6.72
C GLU A 228 -28.53 1.34 6.53
N ARG A 229 -27.29 0.85 6.40
CA ARG A 229 -27.02 -0.58 6.16
C ARG A 229 -27.00 -1.35 7.49
N VAL A 230 -28.17 -1.89 7.88
CA VAL A 230 -28.43 -2.61 9.15
C VAL A 230 -27.58 -3.89 9.35
N ALA A 231 -26.85 -4.35 8.34
CA ALA A 231 -26.22 -5.68 8.33
C ALA A 231 -24.81 -5.76 8.94
N LYS A 232 -24.15 -4.65 9.29
CA LYS A 232 -22.75 -4.71 9.77
C LYS A 232 -22.65 -4.97 11.28
N ALA A 233 -21.74 -5.85 11.67
CA ALA A 233 -21.39 -6.09 13.06
C ALA A 233 -20.84 -4.80 13.73
N PRO A 234 -21.04 -4.60 15.05
CA PRO A 234 -20.56 -3.41 15.77
C PRO A 234 -19.05 -3.21 15.60
N PHE A 235 -18.30 -4.30 15.63
CA PHE A 235 -16.86 -4.30 15.44
C PHE A 235 -16.41 -3.75 14.08
N GLY A 236 -17.19 -3.98 13.02
CA GLY A 236 -16.91 -3.42 11.69
C GLY A 236 -17.07 -1.89 11.65
N HIS A 237 -17.90 -1.31 12.51
CA HIS A 237 -18.04 0.15 12.62
C HIS A 237 -16.85 0.74 13.37
N ALA A 238 -16.46 0.15 14.51
CA ALA A 238 -15.30 0.58 15.28
C ALA A 238 -14.02 0.52 14.44
N ALA A 239 -13.78 -0.61 13.77
CA ALA A 239 -12.63 -0.76 12.88
C ALA A 239 -12.60 0.28 11.74
N ALA A 240 -13.76 0.65 11.19
CA ALA A 240 -13.82 1.67 10.15
C ALA A 240 -13.46 3.07 10.68
N VAL A 241 -13.87 3.43 11.89
CA VAL A 241 -13.52 4.71 12.54
C VAL A 241 -12.05 4.74 12.92
N VAL A 242 -11.54 3.69 13.58
CA VAL A 242 -10.12 3.57 13.95
C VAL A 242 -9.25 3.72 12.71
N ARG A 243 -9.59 3.02 11.63
CA ARG A 243 -8.86 3.11 10.37
C ARG A 243 -8.85 4.53 9.80
N MET A 244 -10.00 5.21 9.81
CA MET A 244 -10.10 6.59 9.32
C MET A 244 -9.24 7.53 10.16
N GLY A 245 -9.37 7.46 11.48
CA GLY A 245 -8.55 8.25 12.40
C GLY A 245 -7.06 8.00 12.22
N CYS A 246 -6.67 6.74 12.05
CA CYS A 246 -5.29 6.35 11.75
C CYS A 246 -4.79 6.87 10.38
N ILE A 247 -5.60 6.86 9.31
CA ILE A 247 -5.20 7.44 8.02
C ILE A 247 -5.00 8.95 8.15
N VAL A 248 -5.92 9.64 8.82
CA VAL A 248 -5.83 11.08 9.05
C VAL A 248 -4.61 11.42 9.91
N LEU A 249 -4.38 10.68 11.00
CA LEU A 249 -3.21 10.86 11.86
C LEU A 249 -1.91 10.59 11.09
N ALA A 250 -1.88 9.56 10.24
CA ALA A 250 -0.70 9.24 9.44
C ALA A 250 -0.28 10.39 8.55
N ILE A 251 -1.25 11.06 7.95
CA ILE A 251 -1.02 12.19 7.04
C ILE A 251 -0.75 13.48 7.82
N GLY A 252 -1.47 13.68 8.91
CA GLY A 252 -1.44 14.92 9.71
C GLY A 252 -0.19 15.09 10.58
N THR A 253 0.53 14.02 10.88
CA THR A 253 1.71 14.10 11.76
C THR A 253 3.00 14.35 10.99
N THR A 254 3.82 15.25 11.52
CA THR A 254 5.19 15.52 11.05
C THR A 254 6.19 14.46 11.48
N ASP A 255 5.87 13.68 12.53
CA ASP A 255 6.74 12.62 13.01
C ASP A 255 6.59 11.37 12.11
N PRO A 256 7.64 10.98 11.36
CA PRO A 256 7.58 9.81 10.48
C PRO A 256 7.26 8.52 11.25
N LEU A 257 7.67 8.41 12.52
CA LEU A 257 7.39 7.22 13.33
C LEU A 257 5.91 7.15 13.68
N LEU A 258 5.33 8.25 14.16
CA LEU A 258 3.90 8.32 14.44
C LEU A 258 3.08 8.08 13.18
N ALA A 259 3.53 8.61 12.03
CA ALA A 259 2.89 8.37 10.75
C ALA A 259 2.82 6.87 10.43
N TRP A 260 3.92 6.15 10.66
CA TRP A 260 3.99 4.72 10.44
C TRP A 260 3.15 3.90 11.41
N VAL A 261 3.18 4.21 12.70
CA VAL A 261 2.32 3.56 13.69
C VAL A 261 0.85 3.75 13.30
N ALA A 262 0.50 4.93 12.80
CA ALA A 262 -0.83 5.21 12.30
C ALA A 262 -1.15 4.39 11.01
N VAL A 263 -0.22 4.25 10.06
CA VAL A 263 -0.40 3.33 8.90
C VAL A 263 -0.63 1.89 9.35
N LEU A 264 0.14 1.39 10.33
CA LEU A 264 -0.03 0.05 10.89
C LEU A 264 -1.41 -0.10 11.56
N GLY A 265 -1.85 0.90 12.30
CA GLY A 265 -3.18 0.93 12.91
C GLY A 265 -4.29 0.89 11.85
N ALA A 266 -4.13 1.65 10.76
CA ALA A 266 -5.06 1.65 9.64
C ALA A 266 -5.08 0.30 8.90
N LEU A 267 -3.92 -0.31 8.68
CA LEU A 267 -3.76 -1.64 8.10
C LEU A 267 -4.44 -2.70 8.96
N ALA A 268 -4.13 -2.72 10.25
CA ALA A 268 -4.72 -3.65 11.21
C ALA A 268 -6.25 -3.51 11.21
N ALA A 269 -6.76 -2.30 11.34
CA ALA A 269 -8.21 -2.02 11.33
C ALA A 269 -8.89 -2.38 10.00
N ALA A 270 -8.19 -2.27 8.87
CA ALA A 270 -8.72 -2.70 7.57
C ALA A 270 -8.78 -4.23 7.43
N LEU A 271 -7.80 -4.93 7.98
CA LEU A 271 -7.65 -6.39 7.87
C LEU A 271 -8.46 -7.15 8.91
N LEU A 272 -8.68 -6.56 10.09
CA LEU A 272 -9.36 -7.19 11.22
C LEU A 272 -10.72 -7.82 10.86
N PRO A 273 -11.61 -7.17 10.08
CA PRO A 273 -12.88 -7.77 9.66
C PRO A 273 -12.73 -8.88 8.59
N VAL A 274 -11.55 -8.95 7.96
CA VAL A 274 -11.26 -9.82 6.82
C VAL A 274 -10.42 -11.03 7.24
N LEU A 275 -9.76 -10.99 8.41
CA LEU A 275 -8.88 -12.04 8.93
C LEU A 275 -9.54 -13.42 8.86
N GLU A 276 -10.81 -13.54 9.23
CA GLU A 276 -11.54 -14.82 9.18
C GLU A 276 -11.59 -15.44 7.78
N ARG A 277 -11.63 -14.61 6.73
CA ARG A 277 -11.83 -15.05 5.35
C ARG A 277 -10.56 -15.08 4.53
N ARG A 278 -9.58 -14.22 4.84
CA ARG A 278 -8.37 -14.03 4.00
C ARG A 278 -7.11 -13.79 4.83
N TRP A 279 -6.75 -14.77 5.66
CA TRP A 279 -5.47 -14.78 6.40
C TRP A 279 -4.25 -14.44 5.54
N GLN A 280 -4.17 -14.98 4.32
CA GLN A 280 -3.06 -14.73 3.39
C GLN A 280 -2.89 -13.25 3.07
N ALA A 281 -3.99 -12.55 2.75
CA ALA A 281 -3.93 -11.14 2.43
C ALA A 281 -3.46 -10.34 3.64
N ALA A 282 -4.00 -10.66 4.83
CA ALA A 282 -3.61 -9.96 6.05
C ALA A 282 -2.12 -10.12 6.36
N THR A 283 -1.62 -11.34 6.32
CA THR A 283 -0.22 -11.62 6.56
C THR A 283 0.69 -10.99 5.52
N LEU A 284 0.32 -11.04 4.22
CA LEU A 284 1.04 -10.30 3.19
C LEU A 284 1.07 -8.80 3.49
N GLY A 285 -0.04 -8.22 3.96
CA GLY A 285 -0.10 -6.82 4.38
C GLY A 285 0.90 -6.51 5.49
N PHE A 286 0.93 -7.32 6.54
CA PHE A 286 1.89 -7.17 7.64
C PHE A 286 3.34 -7.37 7.18
N CYS A 287 3.62 -8.35 6.31
CA CYS A 287 4.94 -8.52 5.71
C CYS A 287 5.33 -7.29 4.84
N GLY A 288 4.38 -6.70 4.11
CA GLY A 288 4.59 -5.46 3.36
C GLY A 288 4.89 -4.27 4.28
N ALA A 289 4.18 -4.16 5.41
CA ALA A 289 4.49 -3.18 6.44
C ALA A 289 5.88 -3.40 7.06
N ALA A 290 6.26 -4.64 7.35
CA ALA A 290 7.60 -4.99 7.85
C ALA A 290 8.70 -4.55 6.87
N LEU A 291 8.54 -4.87 5.57
CA LEU A 291 9.46 -4.42 4.53
C LEU A 291 9.53 -2.90 4.43
N SER A 292 8.38 -2.23 4.56
CA SER A 292 8.32 -0.77 4.51
C SER A 292 9.06 -0.12 5.68
N LEU A 293 8.85 -0.62 6.90
CA LEU A 293 9.54 -0.16 8.11
C LEU A 293 11.04 -0.41 8.05
N PHE A 294 11.45 -1.56 7.50
CA PHE A 294 12.85 -1.85 7.24
C PHE A 294 13.44 -0.80 6.28
N GLY A 295 12.81 -0.57 5.13
CA GLY A 295 13.27 0.44 4.16
C GLY A 295 13.33 1.84 4.76
N LEU A 296 12.32 2.22 5.55
CA LEU A 296 12.29 3.53 6.20
C LEU A 296 13.42 3.71 7.21
N SER A 297 13.69 2.67 8.01
CA SER A 297 14.77 2.69 9.00
C SER A 297 16.12 2.92 8.31
N LEU A 298 16.32 2.30 7.14
CA LEU A 298 17.51 2.52 6.32
C LEU A 298 17.58 3.93 5.72
N THR A 299 16.45 4.47 5.25
CA THR A 299 16.43 5.86 4.74
C THR A 299 16.75 6.89 5.82
N GLY A 300 16.22 6.73 7.03
CA GLY A 300 16.47 7.66 8.14
C GLY A 300 17.95 7.70 8.54
N LEU A 301 18.62 6.56 8.50
CA LEU A 301 20.07 6.48 8.76
C LEU A 301 20.91 7.15 7.70
N ALA A 302 20.56 6.95 6.43
CA ALA A 302 21.27 7.60 5.32
C ALA A 302 21.18 9.13 5.42
N LEU A 303 20.08 9.67 5.95
CA LEU A 303 19.84 11.11 6.10
C LEU A 303 20.61 11.73 7.28
N ILE A 304 20.81 10.99 8.37
CA ILE A 304 21.53 11.48 9.56
C ILE A 304 23.07 11.40 9.38
N GLY A 305 23.53 10.58 8.43
CA GLY A 305 24.92 10.12 8.32
C GLY A 305 26.05 11.15 8.09
N PRO A 306 25.88 12.31 7.43
CA PRO A 306 26.99 13.25 7.22
C PRO A 306 26.77 14.70 7.71
N SER A 307 25.54 15.13 8.04
CA SER A 307 25.27 16.54 8.40
C SER A 307 25.76 16.94 9.79
N LEU A 308 26.17 15.96 10.62
CA LEU A 308 26.81 16.17 11.92
C LEU A 308 28.33 16.35 11.85
N VAL A 309 28.94 16.25 10.67
CA VAL A 309 30.35 16.61 10.47
C VAL A 309 30.41 18.08 10.08
N GLY A 310 30.51 18.95 11.08
CA GLY A 310 30.79 20.37 10.86
C GLY A 310 32.10 20.57 10.07
N PRO A 311 32.30 21.76 9.47
CA PRO A 311 33.47 22.08 8.63
C PRO A 311 34.84 21.98 9.35
N THR A 312 34.85 21.70 10.65
CA THR A 312 36.05 21.59 11.49
C THR A 312 36.76 20.22 11.45
N LEU A 313 36.21 19.22 10.74
CA LEU A 313 36.83 17.89 10.58
C LEU A 313 37.26 17.57 9.13
N ILE A 314 37.56 18.59 8.32
CA ILE A 314 38.16 18.41 6.99
C ILE A 314 39.67 18.18 7.15
N GLY A 315 40.01 16.97 7.58
CA GLY A 315 41.33 16.39 7.34
C GLY A 315 41.23 15.41 6.16
N PRO A 316 42.11 15.47 5.15
CA PRO A 316 42.09 14.56 3.98
C PRO A 316 42.29 13.07 4.33
N SER A 317 42.49 12.73 5.61
CA SER A 317 42.78 11.40 6.12
C SER A 317 41.58 10.62 6.68
N LEU A 318 40.39 11.22 6.82
CA LEU A 318 39.22 10.56 7.45
C LEU A 318 38.09 10.16 6.48
N ILE A 319 38.14 10.61 5.22
CA ILE A 319 37.24 10.12 4.17
C ILE A 319 37.86 8.85 3.56
N GLY A 320 37.86 7.78 4.35
CA GLY A 320 38.23 6.47 3.83
C GLY A 320 37.17 5.95 2.85
N PRO A 321 37.55 5.19 1.80
CA PRO A 321 36.61 4.59 0.83
C PRO A 321 35.54 3.68 1.47
N SER A 322 35.71 3.28 2.73
CA SER A 322 34.77 2.46 3.49
C SER A 322 33.46 3.18 3.87
N GLN A 323 33.48 4.51 4.09
CA GLN A 323 32.26 5.24 4.45
C GLN A 323 31.34 5.45 3.23
N PHE A 324 31.90 5.76 2.06
CA PHE A 324 31.14 5.92 0.82
C PHE A 324 30.42 4.63 0.40
N GLY A 325 31.06 3.46 0.57
CA GLY A 325 30.47 2.17 0.24
C GLY A 325 29.23 1.82 1.09
N LEU A 326 29.22 2.20 2.37
CA LEU A 326 28.11 1.90 3.30
C LEU A 326 26.86 2.72 2.99
N THR A 327 27.00 4.02 2.70
CA THR A 327 25.87 4.90 2.37
C THR A 327 25.21 4.50 1.06
N LEU A 328 26.01 4.13 0.06
CA LEU A 328 25.54 3.70 -1.25
C LEU A 328 24.87 2.31 -1.17
N GLY A 329 25.42 1.39 -0.38
CA GLY A 329 24.80 0.09 -0.09
C GLY A 329 23.48 0.21 0.67
N MET A 330 23.39 1.10 1.67
CA MET A 330 22.16 1.31 2.44
C MET A 330 21.04 1.90 1.58
N THR A 331 21.33 2.94 0.80
CA THR A 331 20.34 3.55 -0.10
C THR A 331 19.85 2.57 -1.18
N ALA A 332 20.75 1.74 -1.72
CA ALA A 332 20.42 0.72 -2.70
C ALA A 332 19.42 -0.34 -2.17
N LEU A 333 19.39 -0.60 -0.86
CA LEU A 333 18.42 -1.52 -0.24
C LEU A 333 17.20 -0.80 0.35
N ALA A 334 17.36 0.44 0.81
CA ALA A 334 16.33 1.21 1.49
C ALA A 334 15.12 1.49 0.60
N PHE A 335 15.35 2.10 -0.57
CA PHE A 335 14.26 2.48 -1.47
C PHE A 335 13.51 1.27 -2.06
N PRO A 336 14.18 0.21 -2.57
CA PRO A 336 13.43 -0.93 -3.08
C PRO A 336 12.63 -1.65 -1.99
N SER A 337 13.14 -1.78 -0.76
CA SER A 337 12.38 -2.40 0.34
C SER A 337 11.18 -1.55 0.77
N LEU A 338 11.35 -0.23 0.84
CA LEU A 338 10.27 0.73 1.10
C LEU A 338 9.17 0.62 0.02
N LEU A 339 9.55 0.75 -1.26
CA LEU A 339 8.61 0.70 -2.39
C LEU A 339 7.92 -0.65 -2.52
N ALA A 340 8.66 -1.76 -2.34
CA ALA A 340 8.07 -3.10 -2.34
C ALA A 340 7.05 -3.26 -1.22
N GLY A 341 7.38 -2.78 -0.01
CA GLY A 341 6.45 -2.76 1.10
C GLY A 341 5.19 -1.95 0.82
N TYR A 342 5.33 -0.76 0.21
CA TYR A 342 4.20 0.11 -0.16
C TYR A 342 3.32 -0.55 -1.21
N ALA A 343 3.93 -1.17 -2.22
CA ALA A 343 3.22 -1.89 -3.27
C ALA A 343 2.42 -3.05 -2.66
N VAL A 344 3.02 -3.85 -1.79
CA VAL A 344 2.32 -4.95 -1.10
C VAL A 344 1.16 -4.43 -0.26
N LEU A 345 1.37 -3.36 0.52
CA LEU A 345 0.30 -2.74 1.32
C LEU A 345 -0.83 -2.21 0.45
N ALA A 346 -0.53 -1.55 -0.66
CA ALA A 346 -1.52 -1.04 -1.60
C ALA A 346 -2.29 -2.18 -2.28
N ILE A 347 -1.64 -3.30 -2.62
CA ILE A 347 -2.31 -4.48 -3.19
C ILE A 347 -3.24 -5.12 -2.17
N VAL A 348 -2.79 -5.27 -0.93
CA VAL A 348 -3.55 -5.95 0.14
C VAL A 348 -4.69 -5.08 0.65
N VAL A 349 -4.42 -3.80 0.90
CA VAL A 349 -5.39 -2.79 1.32
C VAL A 349 -5.35 -1.61 0.34
N PRO A 350 -6.09 -1.67 -0.78
CA PRO A 350 -6.14 -0.60 -1.77
C PRO A 350 -6.69 0.73 -1.25
N ASP A 351 -7.32 0.73 -0.07
CA ASP A 351 -7.70 1.96 0.63
C ASP A 351 -6.47 2.73 1.17
N LEU A 352 -5.31 2.09 1.36
CA LEU A 352 -4.06 2.72 1.82
C LEU A 352 -3.18 3.22 0.67
N ALA A 353 -3.47 2.89 -0.58
CA ALA A 353 -2.61 3.24 -1.72
C ALA A 353 -2.37 4.76 -1.85
N ALA A 354 -3.44 5.56 -1.78
CA ALA A 354 -3.31 7.02 -1.83
C ALA A 354 -2.61 7.61 -0.59
N PRO A 355 -2.98 7.26 0.66
CA PRO A 355 -2.22 7.67 1.85
C PRO A 355 -0.73 7.33 1.81
N LEU A 356 -0.37 6.13 1.36
CA LEU A 356 1.04 5.72 1.22
C LEU A 356 1.77 6.56 0.16
N THR A 357 1.10 6.91 -0.93
CA THR A 357 1.69 7.77 -1.96
C THR A 357 1.89 9.21 -1.45
N VAL A 358 0.97 9.71 -0.63
CA VAL A 358 1.09 10.99 0.08
C VAL A 358 2.28 10.98 1.04
N LEU A 359 2.47 9.90 1.81
CA LEU A 359 3.64 9.75 2.68
C LEU A 359 4.94 9.65 1.90
N LEU A 360 4.93 8.96 0.75
CA LEU A 360 6.08 8.92 -0.14
C LEU A 360 6.42 10.31 -0.66
N LEU A 361 5.42 11.07 -1.12
CA LEU A 361 5.59 12.43 -1.61
C LEU A 361 6.19 13.34 -0.52
N ARG A 362 5.71 13.23 0.72
CA ARG A 362 6.27 13.94 1.87
C ARG A 362 7.74 13.60 2.12
N GLN A 363 8.11 12.33 1.99
CA GLN A 363 9.51 11.90 2.11
C GLN A 363 10.39 12.42 0.97
N VAL A 364 9.86 12.42 -0.26
CA VAL A 364 10.54 12.93 -1.46
C VAL A 364 10.81 14.43 -1.35
N ASP A 365 9.94 15.17 -0.65
CA ASP A 365 10.08 16.62 -0.48
C ASP A 365 11.15 17.00 0.55
N GLY A 366 11.27 16.22 1.63
CA GLY A 366 12.26 16.47 2.69
C GLY A 366 13.64 15.82 2.49
N ALA A 367 13.80 14.90 1.53
CA ALA A 367 15.03 14.13 1.35
C ALA A 367 15.63 14.30 -0.05
N ILE A 368 16.96 14.17 -0.13
CA ILE A 368 17.67 14.07 -1.42
C ILE A 368 17.23 12.75 -2.08
N TRP A 369 16.30 12.86 -3.02
CA TRP A 369 15.78 11.71 -3.75
C TRP A 369 16.83 11.22 -4.74
N SER A 370 17.45 10.07 -4.44
CA SER A 370 18.51 9.58 -5.32
C SER A 370 17.97 9.25 -6.72
N PRO A 371 18.77 9.41 -7.79
CA PRO A 371 18.36 8.98 -9.13
C PRO A 371 17.96 7.50 -9.18
N ALA A 372 18.64 6.65 -8.41
CA ALA A 372 18.31 5.24 -8.27
C ALA A 372 16.89 5.03 -7.69
N ALA A 373 16.50 5.81 -6.67
CA ALA A 373 15.15 5.79 -6.12
C ALA A 373 14.09 6.26 -7.13
N ALA A 374 14.41 7.27 -7.94
CA ALA A 374 13.55 7.75 -9.02
C ALA A 374 13.31 6.66 -10.09
N TRP A 375 14.37 5.97 -10.50
CA TRP A 375 14.30 4.85 -11.44
C TRP A 375 13.52 3.66 -10.88
N LEU A 376 13.77 3.27 -9.63
CA LEU A 376 13.04 2.19 -8.97
C LEU A 376 11.55 2.52 -8.82
N THR A 377 11.23 3.73 -8.37
CA THR A 377 9.84 4.20 -8.26
C THR A 377 9.14 4.17 -9.62
N SER A 378 9.81 4.66 -10.67
CA SER A 378 9.29 4.62 -12.04
C SER A 378 9.07 3.19 -12.53
N GLY A 379 10.01 2.28 -12.27
CA GLY A 379 9.91 0.87 -12.64
C GLY A 379 8.75 0.15 -11.94
N VAL A 380 8.62 0.33 -10.63
CA VAL A 380 7.51 -0.21 -9.82
C VAL A 380 6.17 0.36 -10.29
N ALA A 381 6.11 1.66 -10.57
CA ALA A 381 4.94 2.33 -11.10
C ALA A 381 4.51 1.75 -12.46
N VAL A 382 5.44 1.60 -13.41
CA VAL A 382 5.16 1.00 -14.72
C VAL A 382 4.69 -0.45 -14.58
N ALA A 383 5.36 -1.25 -13.76
CA ALA A 383 4.97 -2.65 -13.53
C ALA A 383 3.56 -2.76 -12.90
N GLY A 384 3.26 -1.92 -11.90
CA GLY A 384 1.95 -1.85 -11.26
C GLY A 384 0.86 -1.41 -12.24
N LEU A 385 1.14 -0.40 -13.05
CA LEU A 385 0.23 0.13 -14.06
C LEU A 385 -0.10 -0.91 -15.14
N LEU A 386 0.91 -1.57 -15.71
CA LEU A 386 0.73 -2.64 -16.71
C LEU A 386 0.00 -3.85 -16.11
N SER A 387 0.31 -4.23 -14.87
CA SER A 387 -0.38 -5.31 -14.17
C SER A 387 -1.87 -4.99 -13.97
N CYS A 388 -2.21 -3.77 -13.55
CA CYS A 388 -3.59 -3.32 -13.43
C CYS A 388 -4.31 -3.32 -14.78
N ALA A 389 -3.65 -2.84 -15.84
CA ALA A 389 -4.20 -2.82 -17.19
C ALA A 389 -4.51 -4.24 -17.70
N VAL A 390 -3.60 -5.20 -17.51
CA VAL A 390 -3.82 -6.61 -17.89
C VAL A 390 -4.92 -7.24 -17.05
N MET A 391 -4.95 -7.00 -15.74
CA MET A 391 -5.99 -7.52 -14.85
C MET A 391 -7.37 -6.97 -15.20
N LEU A 392 -7.49 -5.67 -15.51
CA LEU A 392 -8.75 -5.05 -15.91
C LEU A 392 -9.42 -5.73 -17.11
N ARG A 393 -8.63 -6.28 -18.05
CA ARG A 393 -9.18 -7.04 -19.19
C ARG A 393 -9.78 -8.38 -18.77
N ARG A 394 -9.27 -9.00 -17.71
CA ARG A 394 -9.65 -10.34 -17.26
C ARG A 394 -10.67 -10.34 -16.14
N THR A 395 -10.70 -9.29 -15.32
CA THR A 395 -11.50 -9.26 -14.10
C THR A 395 -12.95 -8.85 -14.33
N ALA A 396 -13.86 -9.54 -13.64
CA ALA A 396 -15.26 -9.14 -13.54
C ALA A 396 -15.42 -7.76 -12.87
N ASN A 397 -16.58 -7.12 -13.12
CA ASN A 397 -16.91 -5.75 -12.67
C ASN A 397 -16.65 -5.46 -11.18
N ARG A 398 -16.65 -6.46 -10.30
CA ARG A 398 -16.49 -6.28 -8.84
C ARG A 398 -15.15 -5.69 -8.42
N HIS A 399 -14.06 -5.96 -9.14
CA HIS A 399 -12.71 -5.47 -8.79
C HIS A 399 -12.25 -4.28 -9.64
N ARG A 400 -13.07 -3.88 -10.60
CA ARG A 400 -12.74 -2.88 -11.62
C ARG A 400 -12.39 -1.53 -11.01
N VAL A 401 -13.20 -1.03 -10.08
CA VAL A 401 -12.97 0.27 -9.40
C VAL A 401 -11.65 0.26 -8.63
N THR A 402 -11.36 -0.83 -7.94
CA THR A 402 -10.13 -1.01 -7.17
C THR A 402 -8.89 -1.03 -8.07
N LEU A 403 -8.94 -1.77 -9.18
CA LEU A 403 -7.85 -1.83 -10.14
C LEU A 403 -7.63 -0.48 -10.86
N LEU A 404 -8.70 0.24 -11.19
CA LEU A 404 -8.61 1.59 -11.73
C LEU A 404 -7.94 2.54 -10.73
N HIS A 405 -8.31 2.47 -9.44
CA HIS A 405 -7.67 3.27 -8.40
C HIS A 405 -6.17 2.96 -8.27
N LEU A 406 -5.79 1.68 -8.23
CA LEU A 406 -4.39 1.27 -8.18
C LEU A 406 -3.60 1.69 -9.44
N ALA A 407 -4.24 1.64 -10.62
CA ALA A 407 -3.64 2.16 -11.84
C ALA A 407 -3.36 3.67 -11.74
N GLN A 408 -4.31 4.47 -11.25
CA GLN A 408 -4.11 5.91 -11.07
C GLN A 408 -3.06 6.25 -10.01
N VAL A 409 -3.01 5.49 -8.91
CA VAL A 409 -1.91 5.60 -7.93
C VAL A 409 -0.56 5.29 -8.58
N SER A 410 -0.51 4.28 -9.46
CA SER A 410 0.71 3.96 -10.20
C SER A 410 1.12 5.10 -11.14
N VAL A 411 0.17 5.80 -11.76
CA VAL A 411 0.46 7.01 -12.56
C VAL A 411 1.00 8.15 -11.69
N ALA A 412 0.46 8.36 -10.49
CA ALA A 412 0.99 9.34 -9.55
C ALA A 412 2.43 8.99 -9.12
N LEU A 413 2.70 7.71 -8.82
CA LEU A 413 4.06 7.24 -8.51
C LEU A 413 5.03 7.44 -9.67
N LEU A 414 4.58 7.23 -10.92
CA LEU A 414 5.39 7.49 -12.11
C LEU A 414 5.78 8.98 -12.20
N ALA A 415 4.86 9.89 -11.89
CA ALA A 415 5.10 11.33 -11.88
C ALA A 415 6.05 11.74 -10.74
N ILE A 416 5.93 11.13 -9.55
CA ILE A 416 6.88 11.30 -8.44
C ILE A 416 8.28 10.81 -8.85
N GLY A 417 8.36 9.68 -9.57
CA GLY A 417 9.61 9.11 -10.09
C GLY A 417 10.32 9.93 -11.18
N LEU A 418 9.78 11.08 -11.59
CA LEU A 418 10.50 12.06 -12.42
C LEU A 418 11.51 12.88 -11.61
N ASP A 419 11.34 12.95 -10.28
CA ASP A 419 12.18 13.74 -9.38
C ASP A 419 12.29 15.24 -9.76
N ARG A 420 11.17 15.82 -10.18
CA ARG A 420 11.07 17.21 -10.61
C ARG A 420 9.82 17.86 -10.03
N PRO A 421 9.85 19.18 -9.78
CA PRO A 421 8.72 19.89 -9.17
C PRO A 421 7.44 19.73 -9.97
N ASP A 422 7.51 19.79 -11.30
CA ASP A 422 6.33 19.64 -12.18
C ASP A 422 5.68 18.25 -12.05
N GLY A 423 6.51 17.20 -11.94
CA GLY A 423 6.04 15.83 -11.71
C GLY A 423 5.40 15.65 -10.34
N ARG A 424 5.99 16.24 -9.29
CA ARG A 424 5.44 16.25 -7.93
C ARG A 424 4.10 16.99 -7.88
N TYR A 425 4.02 18.17 -8.52
CA TYR A 425 2.80 18.95 -8.64
C TYR A 425 1.69 18.17 -9.36
N ALA A 426 2.00 17.59 -10.53
CA ALA A 426 1.04 16.77 -11.27
C ALA A 426 0.55 15.57 -10.45
N ALA A 427 1.44 14.93 -9.67
CA ALA A 427 1.07 13.85 -8.76
C ALA A 427 0.13 14.31 -7.64
N VAL A 428 0.36 15.49 -7.04
CA VAL A 428 -0.54 16.07 -6.02
C VAL A 428 -1.94 16.29 -6.60
N ILE A 429 -2.05 16.96 -7.74
CA ILE A 429 -3.34 17.21 -8.38
C ILE A 429 -4.05 15.91 -8.73
N LEU A 430 -3.29 14.90 -9.21
CA LEU A 430 -3.84 13.57 -9.50
C LEU A 430 -4.39 12.89 -8.25
N LEU A 431 -3.68 12.92 -7.13
CA LEU A 431 -4.12 12.32 -5.87
C LEU A 431 -5.34 13.03 -5.28
N ILE A 432 -5.44 14.35 -5.40
CA ILE A 432 -6.62 15.13 -5.00
C ILE A 432 -7.84 14.67 -5.81
N LEU A 433 -7.75 14.72 -7.15
CA LEU A 433 -8.85 14.33 -8.03
C LEU A 433 -9.21 12.85 -7.87
N LEU A 434 -8.23 11.98 -7.63
CA LEU A 434 -8.43 10.56 -7.39
C LEU A 434 -9.25 10.32 -6.11
N THR A 435 -8.92 11.03 -5.03
CA THR A 435 -9.62 10.92 -3.74
C THR A 435 -11.06 11.42 -3.86
N LEU A 436 -11.28 12.57 -4.52
CA LEU A 436 -12.61 13.11 -4.79
C LEU A 436 -13.44 12.18 -5.69
N THR A 437 -12.87 11.66 -6.78
CA THR A 437 -13.57 10.75 -7.70
C THR A 437 -13.94 9.44 -6.98
N ARG A 438 -13.06 8.93 -6.13
CA ARG A 438 -13.35 7.77 -5.29
C ARG A 438 -14.48 8.04 -4.31
N ALA A 439 -14.47 9.18 -3.63
CA ALA A 439 -15.54 9.58 -2.74
C ALA A 439 -16.90 9.67 -3.48
N ALA A 440 -16.92 10.26 -4.67
CA ALA A 440 -18.10 10.34 -5.53
C ALA A 440 -18.63 8.95 -5.93
N SER A 441 -17.74 8.01 -6.26
CA SER A 441 -18.10 6.61 -6.60
C SER A 441 -18.84 5.87 -5.47
N ARG A 442 -18.72 6.35 -4.22
CA ARG A 442 -19.34 5.74 -3.04
C ARG A 442 -20.66 6.39 -2.63
N ALA A 443 -21.05 7.50 -3.25
CA ALA A 443 -22.27 8.26 -2.91
C ALA A 443 -23.58 7.51 -3.20
N GLY A 444 -23.54 6.33 -3.84
CA GLY A 444 -24.67 5.40 -3.92
C GLY A 444 -25.62 5.60 -5.10
N ASN A 445 -25.55 6.74 -5.81
CA ASN A 445 -26.29 6.92 -7.05
C ASN A 445 -25.62 6.13 -8.19
N PRO A 446 -26.34 5.27 -8.94
CA PRO A 446 -25.79 4.46 -10.01
C PRO A 446 -25.17 5.31 -11.14
N LEU A 447 -25.76 6.46 -11.46
CA LEU A 447 -25.23 7.37 -12.48
C LEU A 447 -23.94 8.04 -11.99
N ALA A 448 -23.93 8.54 -10.75
CA ALA A 448 -22.72 9.11 -10.16
C ALA A 448 -21.59 8.06 -10.07
N THR A 449 -21.94 6.82 -9.76
CA THR A 449 -20.99 5.70 -9.74
C THR A 449 -20.43 5.44 -11.14
N ALA A 450 -21.29 5.39 -12.17
CA ALA A 450 -20.86 5.18 -13.56
C ALA A 450 -19.93 6.32 -14.05
N LEU A 451 -20.31 7.57 -13.80
CA LEU A 451 -19.49 8.74 -14.14
C LEU A 451 -18.18 8.77 -13.35
N ALA A 452 -18.19 8.43 -12.06
CA ALA A 452 -16.98 8.33 -11.26
C ALA A 452 -16.08 7.20 -11.75
N THR A 453 -16.63 6.05 -12.19
CA THR A 453 -15.81 4.98 -12.77
C THR A 453 -15.19 5.36 -14.11
N ALA A 454 -15.92 6.10 -14.95
CA ALA A 454 -15.36 6.67 -16.18
C ALA A 454 -14.27 7.71 -15.85
N GLY A 455 -14.53 8.58 -14.86
CA GLY A 455 -13.59 9.56 -14.35
C GLY A 455 -12.31 8.94 -13.78
N LEU A 456 -12.39 7.80 -13.08
CA LEU A 456 -11.22 7.03 -12.62
C LEU A 456 -10.39 6.45 -13.77
N GLY A 457 -11.00 6.22 -14.93
CA GLY A 457 -10.28 5.82 -16.13
C GLY A 457 -9.66 6.97 -16.91
N GLY A 458 -9.86 8.22 -16.49
CA GLY A 458 -9.37 9.39 -17.22
C GLY A 458 -10.20 9.73 -18.46
N VAL A 459 -11.48 9.37 -18.50
CA VAL A 459 -12.36 9.70 -19.64
C VAL A 459 -12.74 11.19 -19.59
N PRO A 460 -12.43 11.98 -20.62
CA PRO A 460 -12.83 13.39 -20.68
C PRO A 460 -14.36 13.56 -20.69
N PRO A 461 -14.91 14.62 -20.06
CA PRO A 461 -14.25 15.65 -19.24
C PRO A 461 -14.14 15.30 -17.75
N PHE A 462 -14.23 14.02 -17.38
CA PHE A 462 -14.51 13.61 -15.99
C PHE A 462 -13.26 13.29 -15.16
N GLY A 463 -13.42 13.45 -13.84
CA GLY A 463 -12.57 12.84 -12.81
C GLY A 463 -11.10 13.24 -12.90
N VAL A 464 -10.22 12.25 -13.09
CA VAL A 464 -8.76 12.46 -13.05
C VAL A 464 -8.16 12.96 -14.37
N PHE A 465 -8.97 13.20 -15.40
CA PHE A 465 -8.47 13.57 -16.73
C PHE A 465 -7.55 14.81 -16.76
N PRO A 466 -7.89 15.95 -16.10
CA PRO A 466 -7.01 17.11 -16.10
C PRO A 466 -5.63 16.81 -15.48
N ALA A 467 -5.61 16.06 -14.39
CA ALA A 467 -4.36 15.65 -13.75
C ALA A 467 -3.55 14.67 -14.60
N LEU A 468 -4.21 13.75 -15.32
CA LEU A 468 -3.54 12.88 -16.28
C LEU A 468 -2.87 13.68 -17.39
N CYS A 469 -3.50 14.76 -17.87
CA CYS A 469 -2.87 15.66 -18.84
C CYS A 469 -1.62 16.30 -18.27
N LEU A 470 -1.67 16.80 -17.03
CA LEU A 470 -0.49 17.36 -16.35
C LEU A 470 0.64 16.33 -16.21
N VAL A 471 0.32 15.08 -15.85
CA VAL A 471 1.31 14.00 -15.77
C VAL A 471 1.91 13.68 -17.14
N VAL A 472 1.10 13.62 -18.19
CA VAL A 472 1.58 13.39 -19.57
C VAL A 472 2.50 14.52 -20.03
N LEU A 473 2.15 15.78 -19.75
CA LEU A 473 2.99 16.94 -20.07
C LEU A 473 4.31 16.90 -19.29
N ALA A 474 4.26 16.62 -17.99
CA ALA A 474 5.46 16.51 -17.14
C ALA A 474 6.40 15.38 -17.61
N ILE A 475 5.85 14.21 -17.97
CA ILE A 475 6.66 13.09 -18.50
C ILE A 475 7.20 13.44 -19.89
N GLY A 476 6.38 14.03 -20.75
CA GLY A 476 6.74 14.37 -22.13
C GLY A 476 7.88 15.39 -22.23
N GLY A 477 7.91 16.38 -21.33
CA GLY A 477 8.97 17.39 -21.29
C GLY A 477 10.34 16.86 -20.87
N GLN A 478 10.43 15.69 -20.23
CA GLN A 478 11.68 15.22 -19.62
C GLN A 478 12.15 13.87 -20.13
N ALA A 479 11.24 12.90 -20.25
CA ALA A 479 11.56 11.53 -20.59
C ALA A 479 10.45 10.98 -21.51
N PRO A 480 10.36 11.44 -22.77
CA PRO A 480 9.25 11.11 -23.66
C PRO A 480 9.11 9.60 -23.89
N TRP A 481 10.20 8.83 -23.81
CA TRP A 481 10.16 7.37 -23.88
C TRP A 481 9.34 6.71 -22.75
N ARG A 482 9.20 7.36 -21.57
CA ARG A 482 8.32 6.91 -20.48
C ARG A 482 6.84 7.09 -20.80
N LEU A 483 6.47 7.85 -21.84
CA LEU A 483 5.09 7.94 -22.33
C LEU A 483 4.63 6.62 -22.97
N LEU A 484 5.54 5.80 -23.49
CA LEU A 484 5.19 4.54 -24.15
C LEU A 484 4.47 3.55 -23.21
N PRO A 485 5.02 3.19 -22.03
CA PRO A 485 4.29 2.32 -21.10
C PRO A 485 3.02 2.97 -20.54
N LEU A 486 3.02 4.29 -20.32
CA LEU A 486 1.83 5.01 -19.87
C LEU A 486 0.70 4.97 -20.91
N GLY A 487 1.00 5.29 -22.17
CA GLY A 487 0.06 5.24 -23.29
C GLY A 487 -0.47 3.83 -23.52
N ALA A 488 0.42 2.81 -23.51
CA ALA A 488 0.02 1.41 -23.65
C ALA A 488 -0.97 0.98 -22.55
N ALA A 489 -0.75 1.41 -21.30
CA ALA A 489 -1.68 1.13 -20.22
C ALA A 489 -3.00 1.91 -20.34
N LEU A 490 -2.95 3.21 -20.68
CA LEU A 490 -4.14 4.04 -20.85
C LEU A 490 -5.07 3.52 -21.95
N VAL A 491 -4.51 3.02 -23.06
CA VAL A 491 -5.28 2.37 -24.15
C VAL A 491 -6.08 1.17 -23.64
N LEU A 492 -5.59 0.46 -22.62
CA LEU A 492 -6.31 -0.65 -22.01
C LEU A 492 -7.27 -0.19 -20.90
N ILE A 493 -6.89 0.82 -20.13
CA ILE A 493 -7.64 1.32 -18.98
C ILE A 493 -8.90 2.09 -19.40
N VAL A 494 -8.81 2.95 -20.43
CA VAL A 494 -9.93 3.82 -20.87
C VAL A 494 -11.13 3.01 -21.36
N PRO A 495 -11.01 2.03 -22.27
CA PRO A 495 -12.13 1.17 -22.64
C PRO A 495 -12.64 0.36 -21.45
N ALA A 496 -11.71 -0.06 -20.58
CA ALA A 496 -12.02 -0.74 -19.34
C ALA A 496 -12.49 0.18 -18.22
N SER A 497 -12.83 1.46 -18.46
CA SER A 497 -13.52 2.33 -17.49
C SER A 497 -14.94 2.72 -17.92
N LEU A 498 -15.23 2.62 -19.22
CA LEU A 498 -16.55 2.93 -19.77
C LEU A 498 -17.63 1.93 -19.29
N PRO A 499 -18.80 2.41 -18.84
CA PRO A 499 -19.90 1.53 -18.48
C PRO A 499 -20.34 0.73 -19.72
N ALA A 500 -20.60 -0.57 -19.52
CA ALA A 500 -21.06 -1.42 -20.62
C ALA A 500 -22.46 -1.00 -21.13
N ARG A 501 -23.29 -0.46 -20.23
CA ARG A 501 -24.62 0.09 -20.48
C ARG A 501 -24.80 1.32 -19.60
N PHE A 502 -25.20 2.45 -20.19
CA PHE A 502 -25.59 3.62 -19.41
C PHE A 502 -26.98 3.38 -18.80
N PRO A 503 -27.18 3.61 -17.49
CA PRO A 503 -28.45 3.36 -16.81
C PRO A 503 -29.57 4.36 -17.16
N LEU A 504 -29.45 5.09 -18.29
CA LEU A 504 -30.42 6.10 -18.72
C LEU A 504 -31.83 5.53 -19.00
N HIS A 505 -31.94 4.24 -19.30
CA HIS A 505 -33.24 3.62 -19.60
C HIS A 505 -34.09 3.31 -18.37
N ASP A 506 -33.49 3.09 -17.20
CA ASP A 506 -34.24 2.69 -15.99
C ASP A 506 -34.72 3.91 -15.17
N ALA A 507 -34.23 5.11 -15.50
CA ALA A 507 -34.51 6.34 -14.76
C ALA A 507 -35.75 7.11 -15.25
N MET A 508 -36.57 6.54 -16.15
CA MET A 508 -37.87 7.09 -16.55
C MET A 508 -39.03 6.29 -15.90
N PRO A 509 -39.28 6.46 -14.59
CA PRO A 509 -40.43 5.86 -13.92
C PRO A 509 -41.69 6.58 -14.41
N GLY A 510 -42.34 6.04 -15.44
CA GLY A 510 -43.59 6.60 -15.96
C GLY A 510 -43.93 6.26 -17.41
N ALA A 511 -42.97 5.76 -18.20
CA ALA A 511 -43.28 5.23 -19.53
C ALA A 511 -44.02 3.89 -19.37
N GLN A 512 -45.35 3.95 -19.44
CA GLN A 512 -46.25 2.80 -19.36
C GLN A 512 -45.74 1.65 -20.25
N HIS A 513 -45.49 0.50 -19.62
CA HIS A 513 -44.93 -0.72 -20.23
C HIS A 513 -45.74 -1.28 -21.42
N GLY A 514 -46.92 -0.74 -21.73
CA GLY A 514 -47.80 -1.19 -22.81
C GLY A 514 -47.38 -0.74 -24.21
N ALA A 515 -46.80 0.46 -24.39
CA ALA A 515 -46.54 0.99 -25.73
C ALA A 515 -45.13 0.68 -26.27
N VAL A 516 -44.16 0.43 -25.38
CA VAL A 516 -42.74 0.27 -25.75
C VAL A 516 -42.40 -1.19 -26.10
N SER A 517 -43.12 -2.17 -25.55
CA SER A 517 -42.87 -3.59 -25.89
C SER A 517 -43.31 -3.94 -27.32
N ALA A 518 -44.33 -3.26 -27.87
CA ALA A 518 -44.80 -3.43 -29.24
C ALA A 518 -43.87 -2.79 -30.29
N ALA A 519 -43.08 -1.77 -29.91
CA ALA A 519 -42.12 -1.11 -30.80
C ALA A 519 -40.72 -1.75 -30.80
N LEU A 520 -40.41 -2.63 -29.84
CA LEU A 520 -39.08 -3.22 -29.66
C LEU A 520 -38.95 -4.68 -30.16
N SER A 521 -40.00 -5.26 -30.74
CA SER A 521 -39.93 -6.58 -31.41
C SER A 521 -39.31 -6.54 -32.81
N GLY A 522 -38.90 -5.37 -33.31
CA GLY A 522 -38.14 -5.22 -34.55
C GLY A 522 -36.66 -5.62 -34.40
N PRO A 523 -35.99 -6.07 -35.49
CA PRO A 523 -34.60 -6.54 -35.46
C PRO A 523 -33.67 -5.49 -34.85
N ALA A 524 -32.92 -5.90 -33.81
CA ALA A 524 -32.12 -5.04 -32.96
C ALA A 524 -31.25 -4.03 -33.76
N PRO A 525 -31.39 -2.71 -33.55
CA PRO A 525 -30.72 -1.74 -34.38
C PRO A 525 -29.21 -1.70 -34.10
N ARG A 526 -28.41 -1.88 -35.17
CA ARG A 526 -26.94 -1.69 -35.22
C ARG A 526 -26.46 -0.29 -34.77
N ARG A 527 -27.35 0.65 -34.45
CA ARG A 527 -27.06 2.07 -34.15
C ARG A 527 -26.27 2.32 -32.86
N LEU A 528 -26.30 1.42 -31.87
CA LEU A 528 -25.54 1.62 -30.62
C LEU A 528 -24.02 1.45 -30.79
N ARG A 529 -23.53 0.79 -31.86
CA ARG A 529 -22.09 0.77 -32.16
C ARG A 529 -21.56 2.13 -32.65
N GLY A 530 -22.40 2.96 -33.29
CA GLY A 530 -22.00 4.26 -33.83
C GLY A 530 -21.73 5.32 -32.75
N ILE A 531 -22.51 5.32 -31.66
CA ILE A 531 -22.36 6.31 -30.57
C ILE A 531 -21.03 6.12 -29.81
N ARG A 532 -20.54 4.87 -29.68
CA ARG A 532 -19.21 4.61 -29.11
C ARG A 532 -18.08 5.18 -29.98
N ALA A 533 -18.20 5.13 -31.31
CA ALA A 533 -17.20 5.68 -32.22
C ALA A 533 -17.21 7.22 -32.24
N ALA A 534 -18.39 7.84 -32.17
CA ALA A 534 -18.52 9.31 -32.18
C ALA A 534 -18.00 9.97 -30.88
N LEU A 535 -18.35 9.41 -29.71
CA LEU A 535 -17.86 9.89 -28.40
C LEU A 535 -16.33 9.76 -28.27
N LEU A 536 -15.73 8.77 -28.93
CA LEU A 536 -14.29 8.57 -28.98
C LEU A 536 -13.55 9.54 -29.90
N SER A 537 -14.22 10.40 -30.68
CA SER A 537 -13.53 11.41 -31.54
C SER A 537 -13.57 12.81 -30.93
N VAL A 538 -14.70 13.21 -30.34
CA VAL A 538 -14.89 14.54 -29.72
C VAL A 538 -14.22 14.64 -28.35
N ALA A 539 -14.09 13.52 -27.62
CA ALA A 539 -13.42 13.50 -26.32
C ALA A 539 -11.90 13.74 -26.40
N TRP A 540 -11.26 13.66 -27.58
CA TRP A 540 -9.84 13.99 -27.74
C TRP A 540 -9.60 15.49 -27.99
N LEU A 541 -10.65 16.25 -28.30
CA LEU A 541 -10.54 17.69 -28.53
C LEU A 541 -9.95 18.44 -27.31
N PRO A 542 -10.32 18.15 -26.05
CA PRO A 542 -9.69 18.74 -24.87
C PRO A 542 -8.24 18.31 -24.66
N LEU A 543 -7.83 17.13 -25.14
CA LEU A 543 -6.42 16.68 -25.09
C LEU A 543 -5.58 17.43 -26.13
N ALA A 544 -6.11 17.61 -27.35
CA ALA A 544 -5.50 18.47 -28.36
C ALA A 544 -5.43 19.92 -27.86
N LEU A 545 -6.51 20.41 -27.21
CA LEU A 545 -6.55 21.75 -26.64
C LEU A 545 -5.62 21.89 -25.43
N ALA A 546 -5.49 20.90 -24.55
CA ALA A 546 -4.58 20.94 -23.41
C ALA A 546 -3.11 20.80 -23.83
N ALA A 547 -2.82 20.06 -24.91
CA ALA A 547 -1.50 20.03 -25.53
C ALA A 547 -1.16 21.38 -26.19
N ILE A 548 -2.14 22.02 -26.86
CA ILE A 548 -1.98 23.35 -27.45
C ILE A 548 -1.86 24.43 -26.35
N VAL A 549 -2.68 24.38 -25.30
CA VAL A 549 -2.66 25.35 -24.20
C VAL A 549 -1.43 25.15 -23.33
N GLY A 550 -0.99 23.92 -23.06
CA GLY A 550 0.28 23.66 -22.37
C GLY A 550 1.51 24.12 -23.15
N PHE A 551 1.43 24.12 -24.49
CA PHE A 551 2.46 24.69 -25.36
C PHE A 551 2.41 26.23 -25.41
N LEU A 552 1.26 26.83 -25.09
CA LEU A 552 1.00 28.28 -25.20
C LEU A 552 0.85 28.98 -23.84
N THR A 553 0.92 28.26 -22.71
CA THR A 553 0.81 28.86 -21.38
C THR A 553 1.98 29.80 -21.13
N PRO A 554 1.74 31.09 -20.89
CA PRO A 554 2.82 32.06 -20.66
C PRO A 554 3.52 31.78 -19.33
N ASP A 555 4.85 31.93 -19.32
CA ASP A 555 5.74 31.61 -18.20
C ASP A 555 5.32 32.27 -16.87
N SER A 556 4.62 33.40 -16.93
CA SER A 556 4.12 34.13 -15.75
C SER A 556 3.05 33.36 -14.95
N PHE A 557 2.20 32.56 -15.60
CA PHE A 557 1.20 31.75 -14.91
C PHE A 557 1.84 30.53 -14.24
N ALA A 558 2.82 29.91 -14.91
CA ALA A 558 3.63 28.85 -14.33
C ALA A 558 4.44 29.36 -13.13
N HIS A 559 4.98 30.58 -13.22
CA HIS A 559 5.74 31.20 -12.13
C HIS A 559 4.87 31.52 -10.90
N TRP A 560 3.63 32.02 -11.08
CA TRP A 560 2.70 32.28 -9.98
C TRP A 560 2.28 31.00 -9.24
N LEU A 561 2.10 29.90 -9.97
CA LEU A 561 1.82 28.59 -9.39
C LEU A 561 3.05 27.99 -8.69
N GLN A 562 4.25 28.18 -9.25
CA GLN A 562 5.51 27.80 -8.59
C GLN A 562 5.72 28.57 -7.29
N THR A 563 5.36 29.85 -7.21
CA THR A 563 5.44 30.64 -5.96
C THR A 563 4.50 30.14 -4.87
N LEU A 564 3.37 29.51 -5.22
CA LEU A 564 2.50 28.86 -4.24
C LEU A 564 3.06 27.52 -3.73
N THR A 565 3.86 26.83 -4.54
CA THR A 565 4.48 25.54 -4.16
C THR A 565 5.86 25.66 -3.54
N ALA A 566 6.59 26.75 -3.82
CA ALA A 566 7.96 26.94 -3.31
C ALA A 566 8.00 27.26 -1.81
N GLY A 567 6.86 27.60 -1.19
CA GLY A 567 6.83 28.14 0.17
C GLY A 567 7.45 29.53 0.23
N ALA A 568 6.79 30.44 0.94
CA ALA A 568 7.44 31.69 1.32
C ALA A 568 8.52 31.35 2.36
N SER A 569 9.75 31.13 1.89
CA SER A 569 10.97 31.21 2.70
C SER A 569 11.36 32.66 2.92
#